data_AF-A0A352M5E1-F1
#
_entry.id   AF-A0A352M5E1-F1
#
_cell.length_a   1.000
_cell.length_b   1.000
_cell.length_c   1.000
_cell.angle_alpha   90.00
_cell.angle_beta   90.00
_cell.angle_gamma   90.00
#
_symmetry.space_group_name_H-M   'P 1'
#
loop_
_entity.id
_entity.type
_entity.pdbx_description
1 polymer ?
#
loop_
_entity_poly.entity_id
_entity_poly.type
_entity_poly.pdbx_seq_one_letter_code
_entity_poly.pdbx_strand_id
1 'polypeptide(L)'
;MGAIEDIRNFIISCRCVLLRYNPIRHDCGVIAIGNPSPDSPVFVSGNYFHTVKRLIRELRGLDCYLLVADSAGINVWCAAGVCDFNEHKIADAVNSSELSDMVSHRKLILPQLSAAGINLPALRAECGFTGAFGPANLYDIKAFVKNGFKTDEKMRLVRFSAADRYYNAFGMFGVFLVPVILLRFIIGRKFDKHLHFIVAINFINIFSNFMFYSSLPFKYPSNNSLFIGALVQAAITVYHAARGPFRLISFLVCSLAAFIVNFLVSVDMLGSTPFYKTTIVHWLKTGDNKSLFQPVISPGACVNCMKCAEVCPKGLFTAASAGTVTVDYGRECCECLACVKQCAHGAIRNKNGRDFKDDIKSIENIDRIMEI
;
A
#
# COMPACT_ATOMS: atom_id res chain seq x y z
N MET A 1 18.79 -15.02 -24.97
CA MET A 1 17.90 -15.53 -23.90
C MET A 1 17.39 -14.42 -22.98
N GLY A 2 18.21 -13.45 -22.55
CA GLY A 2 17.78 -12.36 -21.65
C GLY A 2 16.60 -11.51 -22.13
N ALA A 3 16.55 -11.11 -23.40
CA ALA A 3 15.45 -10.26 -23.91
C ALA A 3 14.07 -10.94 -23.87
N ILE A 4 14.00 -12.24 -24.15
CA ILE A 4 12.74 -13.01 -24.09
C ILE A 4 12.26 -13.12 -22.65
N GLU A 5 13.19 -13.36 -21.71
CA GLU A 5 12.88 -13.41 -20.30
C GLU A 5 12.42 -12.07 -19.74
N ASP A 6 13.04 -10.97 -20.17
CA ASP A 6 12.63 -9.61 -19.79
C ASP A 6 11.22 -9.29 -20.30
N ILE A 7 10.89 -9.67 -21.54
CA ILE A 7 9.54 -9.53 -22.09
C ILE A 7 8.54 -10.37 -21.28
N ARG A 8 8.87 -11.63 -20.98
CA ARG A 8 8.03 -12.51 -20.14
C ARG A 8 7.79 -11.88 -18.77
N ASN A 9 8.83 -11.42 -18.09
CA ASN A 9 8.75 -10.79 -16.77
C ASN A 9 7.92 -9.49 -16.80
N PHE A 10 8.02 -8.72 -17.89
CA PHE A 10 7.22 -7.53 -18.11
C PHE A 10 5.74 -7.87 -18.28
N ILE A 11 5.40 -8.88 -19.10
CA ILE A 11 4.02 -9.33 -19.28
C ILE A 11 3.41 -9.82 -17.97
N ILE A 12 4.15 -10.63 -17.20
CA ILE A 12 3.70 -11.11 -15.89
C ILE A 12 3.50 -9.94 -14.93
N SER A 13 4.41 -8.95 -14.94
CA SER A 13 4.27 -7.72 -14.16
C SER A 13 2.99 -6.96 -14.52
N CYS A 14 2.72 -6.75 -15.82
CA CYS A 14 1.49 -6.11 -16.28
C CYS A 14 0.24 -6.87 -15.83
N ARG A 15 0.26 -8.21 -15.91
CA ARG A 15 -0.84 -9.04 -15.38
C ARG A 15 -1.00 -8.84 -13.87
N CYS A 16 0.08 -8.82 -13.10
CA CYS A 16 0.02 -8.58 -11.66
C CYS A 16 -0.59 -7.22 -11.33
N VAL A 17 -0.33 -6.19 -12.15
CA VAL A 17 -0.93 -4.87 -11.99
C VAL A 17 -2.41 -4.89 -12.34
N LEU A 18 -2.80 -5.46 -13.48
CA LEU A 18 -4.19 -5.44 -13.95
C LEU A 18 -5.10 -6.40 -13.17
N LEU A 19 -4.56 -7.51 -12.66
CA LEU A 19 -5.28 -8.55 -11.93
C LEU A 19 -4.80 -8.61 -10.48
N ARG A 20 -4.87 -7.49 -9.75
CA ARG A 20 -4.33 -7.39 -8.37
C ARG A 20 -4.92 -8.39 -7.38
N TYR A 21 -6.20 -8.75 -7.55
CA TYR A 21 -6.88 -9.74 -6.73
C TYR A 21 -6.54 -11.20 -7.10
N ASN A 22 -5.75 -11.42 -8.16
CA ASN A 22 -5.21 -12.73 -8.54
C ASN A 22 -3.66 -12.65 -8.62
N PRO A 23 -2.99 -12.51 -7.47
CA PRO A 23 -1.56 -12.26 -7.41
C PRO A 23 -0.76 -13.45 -7.93
N ILE A 24 0.36 -13.17 -8.59
CA ILE A 24 1.38 -14.18 -8.91
C ILE A 24 2.48 -14.10 -7.85
N ARG A 25 2.84 -15.26 -7.34
CA ARG A 25 3.93 -15.45 -6.40
C ARG A 25 5.24 -15.65 -7.15
N HIS A 26 6.31 -15.09 -6.61
CA HIS A 26 7.68 -15.50 -6.89
C HIS A 26 8.05 -16.65 -5.95
N ASP A 27 9.03 -17.44 -6.34
CA ASP A 27 9.61 -18.44 -5.45
C ASP A 27 10.27 -17.76 -4.23
N CYS A 28 10.07 -18.35 -3.06
CA CYS A 28 10.72 -17.93 -1.81
C CYS A 28 12.16 -18.45 -1.76
N GLY A 29 12.99 -17.81 -0.94
CA GLY A 29 14.40 -18.18 -0.74
C GLY A 29 15.36 -17.01 -0.97
N VAL A 30 16.65 -17.32 -1.05
CA VAL A 30 17.72 -16.33 -1.19
C VAL A 30 18.12 -16.18 -2.65
N ILE A 31 18.20 -14.93 -3.11
CA ILE A 31 18.69 -14.56 -4.44
C ILE A 31 19.98 -13.78 -4.24
N ALA A 32 21.08 -14.27 -4.81
CA ALA A 32 22.34 -13.54 -4.87
C ALA A 32 22.28 -12.46 -5.98
N ILE A 33 22.63 -11.22 -5.64
CA ILE A 33 22.73 -10.10 -6.58
C ILE A 33 24.19 -9.66 -6.65
N GLY A 34 24.75 -9.59 -7.85
CA GLY A 34 26.19 -9.33 -8.04
C GLY A 34 27.03 -10.53 -7.61
N ASN A 35 28.13 -10.27 -6.93
CA ASN A 35 29.01 -11.26 -6.33
C ASN A 35 29.05 -11.06 -4.80
N PRO A 36 27.96 -11.39 -4.08
CA PRO A 36 27.89 -11.17 -2.64
C PRO A 36 28.92 -12.04 -1.90
N SER A 37 29.51 -11.45 -0.86
CA SER A 37 30.39 -12.11 0.09
C SER A 37 29.63 -12.41 1.39
N PRO A 38 30.20 -13.19 2.33
CA PRO A 38 29.58 -13.41 3.64
C PRO A 38 29.28 -12.13 4.44
N ASP A 39 29.97 -11.02 4.16
CA ASP A 39 29.75 -9.73 4.81
C ASP A 39 28.73 -8.84 4.07
N SER A 40 28.22 -9.28 2.91
CA SER A 40 27.29 -8.53 2.09
C SER A 40 25.91 -8.38 2.75
N PRO A 41 25.24 -7.22 2.57
CA PRO A 41 23.96 -6.97 3.20
C PRO A 41 22.85 -7.89 2.69
N VAL A 42 21.90 -8.21 3.57
CA VAL A 42 20.70 -8.99 3.25
C VAL A 42 19.48 -8.08 3.24
N PHE A 43 18.88 -7.87 2.06
CA PHE A 43 17.59 -7.22 1.89
C PHE A 43 16.45 -8.23 1.98
N VAL A 44 15.31 -7.84 2.55
CA VAL A 44 14.13 -8.71 2.68
C VAL A 44 12.97 -8.16 1.85
N SER A 45 12.19 -9.05 1.24
CA SER A 45 10.94 -8.72 0.56
C SER A 45 9.91 -9.83 0.72
N GLY A 46 8.64 -9.50 0.52
CA GLY A 46 7.60 -10.50 0.24
C GLY A 46 7.71 -11.06 -1.17
N ASN A 47 7.08 -12.20 -1.41
CA ASN A 47 7.06 -12.93 -2.68
C ASN A 47 6.02 -12.46 -3.72
N TYR A 48 5.47 -11.24 -3.65
CA TYR A 48 4.71 -10.71 -4.79
C TYR A 48 5.63 -10.52 -6.00
N PHE A 49 5.35 -11.22 -7.10
CA PHE A 49 6.25 -11.31 -8.26
C PHE A 49 6.72 -9.94 -8.76
N HIS A 50 5.79 -9.00 -8.90
CA HIS A 50 6.11 -7.67 -9.39
C HIS A 50 7.02 -6.89 -8.43
N THR A 51 6.84 -7.02 -7.11
CA THR A 51 7.73 -6.42 -6.10
C THR A 51 9.14 -7.00 -6.22
N VAL A 52 9.26 -8.32 -6.28
CA VAL A 52 10.57 -9.00 -6.36
C VAL A 52 11.32 -8.58 -7.62
N LYS A 53 10.67 -8.57 -8.80
CA LYS A 53 11.34 -8.15 -10.04
C LYS A 53 11.75 -6.68 -10.04
N ARG A 54 10.95 -5.78 -9.47
CA ARG A 54 11.34 -4.37 -9.29
C ARG A 54 12.53 -4.25 -8.35
N LEU A 55 12.54 -4.98 -7.24
CA LEU A 55 13.62 -4.93 -6.27
C LEU A 55 14.93 -5.48 -6.85
N ILE A 56 14.91 -6.64 -7.53
CA ILE A 56 16.08 -7.20 -8.23
C ILE A 56 16.67 -6.18 -9.20
N ARG A 57 15.83 -5.47 -9.98
CA ARG A 57 16.30 -4.45 -10.92
C ARG A 57 17.02 -3.31 -10.23
N GLU A 58 16.54 -2.88 -9.07
CA GLU A 58 17.05 -1.71 -8.35
C GLU A 58 18.26 -2.06 -7.48
N LEU A 59 18.41 -3.32 -7.10
CA LEU A 59 19.62 -3.85 -6.47
C LEU A 59 20.77 -4.10 -7.48
N ARG A 60 20.53 -4.05 -8.80
CA ARG A 60 21.60 -4.21 -9.80
C ARG A 60 22.73 -3.20 -9.56
N GLY A 61 23.96 -3.72 -9.54
CA GLY A 61 25.18 -2.98 -9.25
C GLY A 61 25.58 -2.97 -7.77
N LEU A 62 24.88 -3.74 -6.92
CA LEU A 62 25.27 -4.02 -5.54
C LEU A 62 25.62 -5.50 -5.39
N ASP A 63 26.54 -5.79 -4.48
CA ASP A 63 26.84 -7.16 -4.02
C ASP A 63 26.04 -7.44 -2.74
N CYS A 64 24.89 -8.10 -2.87
CA CYS A 64 23.95 -8.31 -1.77
C CYS A 64 23.11 -9.58 -1.92
N TYR A 65 22.50 -10.01 -0.83
CA TYR A 65 21.48 -11.07 -0.84
C TYR A 65 20.09 -10.46 -0.75
N LEU A 66 19.15 -11.04 -1.49
CA LEU A 66 17.72 -10.75 -1.37
C LEU A 66 17.01 -11.99 -0.82
N LEU A 67 16.56 -11.93 0.43
CA LEU A 67 15.70 -12.92 1.06
C LEU A 67 14.23 -12.65 0.70
N VAL A 68 13.62 -13.57 -0.05
CA VAL A 68 12.21 -13.51 -0.43
C VAL A 68 11.41 -14.43 0.49
N ALA A 69 10.57 -13.83 1.35
CA ALA A 69 9.67 -14.53 2.25
C ALA A 69 8.24 -14.61 1.70
N ASP A 70 7.45 -15.60 2.14
CA ASP A 70 6.07 -15.74 1.69
C ASP A 70 5.21 -14.59 2.22
N SER A 71 4.49 -13.95 1.30
CA SER A 71 3.56 -12.84 1.54
C SER A 71 2.18 -13.14 0.94
N ALA A 72 1.90 -14.41 0.66
CA ALA A 72 0.75 -14.88 -0.11
C ALA A 72 0.66 -14.31 -1.55
N GLY A 73 1.75 -13.71 -2.05
CA GLY A 73 1.77 -12.94 -3.29
C GLY A 73 1.19 -11.53 -3.18
N ILE A 74 0.97 -11.03 -1.97
CA ILE A 74 0.44 -9.68 -1.71
C ILE A 74 1.61 -8.68 -1.60
N ASN A 75 1.39 -7.42 -2.01
CA ASN A 75 2.40 -6.39 -1.82
C ASN A 75 2.75 -6.21 -0.32
N VAL A 76 4.00 -5.82 -0.03
CA VAL A 76 4.56 -5.82 1.33
C VAL A 76 3.70 -5.05 2.34
N TRP A 77 3.19 -3.87 1.98
CA TRP A 77 2.45 -3.03 2.92
C TRP A 77 1.07 -3.62 3.25
N CYS A 78 0.33 -4.08 2.23
CA CYS A 78 -0.94 -4.77 2.43
C CYS A 78 -0.75 -6.07 3.21
N ALA A 79 0.23 -6.90 2.85
CA ALA A 79 0.53 -8.16 3.50
C ALA A 79 0.89 -7.97 4.98
N ALA A 80 1.68 -6.93 5.29
CA ALA A 80 2.03 -6.60 6.67
C ALA A 80 0.80 -6.18 7.50
N GLY A 81 -0.14 -5.43 6.91
CA GLY A 81 -1.36 -5.01 7.60
C GLY A 81 -2.29 -6.18 7.96
N VAL A 82 -2.45 -7.15 7.04
CA VAL A 82 -3.33 -8.31 7.25
C VAL A 82 -2.62 -9.52 7.89
N CYS A 83 -1.37 -9.34 8.34
CA CYS A 83 -0.53 -10.37 8.96
C CYS A 83 -0.07 -11.52 8.04
N ASP A 84 -0.12 -11.35 6.71
CA ASP A 84 0.44 -12.30 5.73
C ASP A 84 1.95 -12.07 5.47
N PHE A 85 2.53 -10.98 5.98
CA PHE A 85 3.97 -10.74 5.97
C PHE A 85 4.41 -10.26 7.36
N ASN A 86 4.94 -11.19 8.16
CA ASN A 86 5.25 -11.01 9.58
C ASN A 86 6.61 -11.64 9.93
N GLU A 87 7.00 -11.53 11.20
CA GLU A 87 8.26 -12.07 11.74
C GLU A 87 8.44 -13.57 11.45
N HIS A 88 7.41 -14.38 11.64
CA HIS A 88 7.45 -15.84 11.45
C HIS A 88 7.72 -16.19 9.99
N LYS A 89 7.06 -15.51 9.05
CA LYS A 89 7.30 -15.70 7.61
C LYS A 89 8.74 -15.39 7.20
N ILE A 90 9.36 -14.41 7.87
CA ILE A 90 10.77 -14.06 7.62
C ILE A 90 11.69 -15.09 8.29
N ALA A 91 11.40 -15.51 9.52
CA ALA A 91 12.15 -16.53 10.23
C ALA A 91 12.14 -17.87 9.47
N ASP A 92 10.97 -18.30 8.99
CA ASP A 92 10.82 -19.46 8.10
C ASP A 92 11.72 -19.33 6.87
N ALA A 93 11.73 -18.16 6.21
CA ALA A 93 12.58 -17.92 5.04
C ALA A 93 14.07 -17.99 5.39
N VAL A 94 14.51 -17.40 6.51
CA VAL A 94 15.89 -17.46 7.01
C VAL A 94 16.34 -18.90 7.25
N ASN A 95 15.49 -19.67 7.93
CA ASN A 95 15.81 -21.05 8.35
C ASN A 95 15.78 -22.00 7.15
N SER A 96 14.75 -21.92 6.32
CA SER A 96 14.59 -22.79 5.13
C SER A 96 15.63 -22.54 4.05
N SER A 97 16.23 -21.34 4.02
CA SER A 97 17.29 -20.99 3.06
C SER A 97 18.70 -21.12 3.63
N GLU A 98 18.87 -21.61 4.86
CA GLU A 98 20.18 -21.73 5.54
C GLU A 98 20.99 -20.42 5.52
N LEU A 99 20.31 -19.26 5.64
CA LEU A 99 20.94 -17.94 5.50
C LEU A 99 22.08 -17.73 6.51
N SER A 100 21.96 -18.35 7.68
CA SER A 100 22.98 -18.36 8.75
C SER A 100 24.36 -18.85 8.30
N ASP A 101 24.40 -19.73 7.29
CA ASP A 101 25.63 -20.32 6.76
C ASP A 101 26.17 -19.53 5.55
N MET A 102 25.33 -18.69 4.95
CA MET A 102 25.69 -17.84 3.81
C MET A 102 26.34 -16.51 4.24
N VAL A 103 25.96 -15.96 5.40
CA VAL A 103 26.45 -14.67 5.89
C VAL A 103 27.11 -14.76 7.27
N SER A 104 28.17 -13.98 7.46
CA SER A 104 28.96 -13.88 8.70
C SER A 104 28.22 -13.13 9.83
N HIS A 105 27.16 -12.40 9.48
CA HIS A 105 26.40 -11.53 10.38
C HIS A 105 24.97 -12.02 10.61
N ARG A 106 24.25 -11.38 11.54
CA ARG A 106 22.83 -11.67 11.84
C ARG A 106 21.95 -10.42 11.71
N LYS A 107 22.06 -9.69 10.60
CA LYS A 107 21.33 -8.45 10.31
C LYS A 107 20.51 -8.57 9.02
N LEU A 108 19.25 -8.11 9.05
CA LEU A 108 18.34 -8.04 7.91
C LEU A 108 17.89 -6.59 7.65
N ILE A 109 17.83 -6.19 6.39
CA ILE A 109 17.28 -4.90 5.95
C ILE A 109 15.84 -5.12 5.51
N LEU A 110 14.91 -4.71 6.36
CA LEU A 110 13.47 -4.88 6.19
C LEU A 110 12.85 -3.69 5.45
N PRO A 111 11.82 -3.87 4.61
CA PRO A 111 11.08 -2.75 4.04
C PRO A 111 10.39 -1.95 5.14
N GLN A 112 10.49 -0.62 5.16
CA GLN A 112 9.87 0.19 6.24
C GLN A 112 8.37 -0.05 6.38
N LEU A 113 7.67 -0.21 5.25
CA LEU A 113 6.22 -0.39 5.23
C LEU A 113 5.76 -1.75 5.76
N SER A 114 6.70 -2.64 6.10
CA SER A 114 6.43 -3.89 6.83
C SER A 114 6.45 -3.74 8.35
N ALA A 115 6.80 -2.56 8.89
CA ALA A 115 6.89 -2.33 10.34
C ALA A 115 5.57 -2.53 11.09
N ALA A 116 4.42 -2.45 10.41
CA ALA A 116 3.14 -2.81 11.00
C ALA A 116 2.99 -4.33 11.18
N GLY A 117 3.68 -5.14 10.37
CA GLY A 117 3.57 -6.60 10.33
C GLY A 117 4.60 -7.33 11.18
N ILE A 118 5.77 -6.73 11.46
CA ILE A 118 6.93 -7.46 12.01
C ILE A 118 7.21 -7.08 13.48
N ASN A 119 7.34 -8.07 14.35
CA ASN A 119 7.88 -7.93 15.71
C ASN A 119 9.39 -8.24 15.72
N LEU A 120 10.25 -7.21 15.91
CA LEU A 120 11.71 -7.35 15.86
C LEU A 120 12.29 -8.24 16.98
N PRO A 121 11.89 -8.10 18.26
CA PRO A 121 12.27 -9.03 19.32
C PRO A 121 11.91 -10.49 19.01
N ALA A 122 10.68 -10.75 18.54
CA ALA A 122 10.22 -12.10 18.22
C ALA A 122 11.01 -12.70 17.06
N LEU A 123 11.24 -11.92 15.99
CA LEU A 123 12.08 -12.32 14.85
C LEU A 123 13.48 -12.77 15.32
N ARG A 124 14.11 -12.00 16.21
CA ARG A 124 15.42 -12.34 16.76
C ARG A 124 15.37 -13.61 17.62
N ALA A 125 14.33 -13.77 18.43
CA ALA A 125 14.17 -14.97 19.26
C ALA A 125 14.00 -16.23 18.40
N GLU A 126 13.34 -16.11 17.25
CA GLU A 126 12.98 -17.24 16.40
C GLU A 126 14.10 -17.70 15.46
N CYS A 127 14.84 -16.78 14.84
CA CYS A 127 15.90 -17.14 13.88
C CYS A 127 17.28 -16.54 14.19
N GLY A 128 17.43 -15.78 15.28
CA GLY A 128 18.69 -15.15 15.67
C GLY A 128 19.05 -13.88 14.89
N PHE A 129 18.33 -13.55 13.81
CA PHE A 129 18.56 -12.33 13.03
C PHE A 129 17.86 -11.11 13.63
N THR A 130 18.53 -9.96 13.59
CA THR A 130 17.96 -8.67 13.96
C THR A 130 17.58 -7.89 12.70
N GLY A 131 16.35 -7.39 12.63
CA GLY A 131 15.90 -6.53 11.55
C GLY A 131 16.19 -5.05 11.78
N ALA A 132 16.52 -4.33 10.72
CA ALA A 132 16.54 -2.87 10.65
C ALA A 132 15.70 -2.41 9.46
N PHE A 133 14.84 -1.40 9.66
CA PHE A 133 14.00 -0.88 8.58
C PHE A 133 14.81 0.03 7.65
N GLY A 134 14.83 -0.34 6.37
CA GLY A 134 15.37 0.47 5.28
C GLY A 134 14.39 1.57 4.83
N PRO A 135 14.56 2.11 3.61
CA PRO A 135 13.70 3.18 3.11
C PRO A 135 12.26 2.71 2.83
N ALA A 136 11.32 3.66 2.83
CA ALA A 136 9.93 3.43 2.42
C ALA A 136 9.80 3.24 0.89
N ASN A 137 10.69 3.87 0.11
CA ASN A 137 10.70 3.76 -1.35
C ASN A 137 11.93 2.97 -1.83
N LEU A 138 11.68 2.02 -2.72
CA LEU A 138 12.72 1.17 -3.32
C LEU A 138 13.78 1.96 -4.11
N TYR A 139 13.43 3.12 -4.70
CA TYR A 139 14.38 3.93 -5.44
C TYR A 139 15.43 4.62 -4.55
N ASP A 140 15.18 4.67 -3.24
CA ASP A 140 16.13 5.26 -2.27
C ASP A 140 17.17 4.24 -1.79
N ILE A 141 17.09 2.95 -2.18
CA ILE A 141 17.98 1.89 -1.67
C ILE A 141 19.45 2.20 -1.93
N LYS A 142 19.81 2.65 -3.15
CA LYS A 142 21.22 2.96 -3.47
C LYS A 142 21.75 4.12 -2.64
N ALA A 143 20.94 5.15 -2.42
CA ALA A 143 21.31 6.28 -1.55
C ALA A 143 21.44 5.84 -0.08
N PHE A 144 20.52 4.97 0.39
CA PHE A 144 20.56 4.38 1.71
C PHE A 144 21.84 3.57 1.95
N VAL A 145 22.25 2.73 0.99
CA VAL A 145 23.51 1.98 1.06
C VAL A 145 24.71 2.93 1.09
N LYS A 146 24.75 3.93 0.20
CA LYS A 146 25.82 4.95 0.17
C LYS A 146 25.92 5.73 1.50
N ASN A 147 24.81 5.89 2.20
CA ASN A 147 24.75 6.55 3.51
C ASN A 147 25.06 5.60 4.68
N GLY A 148 25.68 4.44 4.42
CA GLY A 148 26.04 3.48 5.47
C GLY A 148 24.83 2.87 6.16
N PHE A 149 23.75 2.60 5.42
CA PHE A 149 22.52 1.99 5.92
C PHE A 149 21.80 2.85 6.97
N LYS A 150 21.86 4.17 6.81
CA LYS A 150 21.09 5.14 7.62
C LYS A 150 20.01 5.81 6.79
N THR A 151 18.76 5.73 7.23
CA THR A 151 17.63 6.42 6.59
C THR A 151 17.58 7.88 7.03
N ASP A 152 17.54 8.80 6.06
CA ASP A 152 17.17 10.19 6.32
C ASP A 152 15.63 10.33 6.43
N GLU A 153 15.16 11.52 6.80
CA GLU A 153 13.72 11.78 6.94
C GLU A 153 12.96 11.57 5.61
N LYS A 154 13.53 11.98 4.48
CA LYS A 154 12.88 11.91 3.16
C LYS A 154 12.74 10.47 2.65
N MET A 155 13.66 9.59 3.02
CA MET A 155 13.62 8.15 2.72
C MET A 155 12.49 7.45 3.48
N ARG A 156 12.02 8.02 4.59
CA ARG A 156 10.96 7.43 5.40
C ARG A 156 9.56 7.79 4.92
N LEU A 157 9.43 8.85 4.14
CA LEU A 157 8.13 9.36 3.70
C LEU A 157 7.64 8.63 2.44
N VAL A 158 6.38 8.20 2.49
CA VAL A 158 5.66 7.80 1.27
C VAL A 158 5.36 9.04 0.46
N ARG A 159 5.86 9.08 -0.79
CA ARG A 159 5.77 10.25 -1.66
C ARG A 159 4.52 10.25 -2.56
N PHE A 160 4.02 9.07 -2.90
CA PHE A 160 2.91 8.87 -3.85
C PHE A 160 3.07 9.71 -5.13
N SER A 161 4.20 9.47 -5.81
CA SER A 161 4.63 10.20 -7.01
C SER A 161 3.65 10.01 -8.17
N ALA A 162 3.80 10.78 -9.25
CA ALA A 162 3.02 10.59 -10.47
C ALA A 162 3.08 9.13 -10.97
N ALA A 163 4.27 8.51 -10.94
CA ALA A 163 4.45 7.12 -11.33
C ALA A 163 3.65 6.14 -10.43
N ASP A 164 3.63 6.38 -9.12
CA ASP A 164 2.85 5.56 -8.17
C ASP A 164 1.34 5.75 -8.39
N ARG A 165 0.90 6.96 -8.72
CA ARG A 165 -0.49 7.26 -9.07
C ARG A 165 -0.91 6.55 -10.36
N TYR A 166 -0.06 6.56 -11.39
CA TYR A 166 -0.32 5.80 -12.62
C TYR A 166 -0.42 4.31 -12.35
N TYR A 167 0.54 3.77 -11.59
CA TYR A 167 0.54 2.37 -11.21
C TYR A 167 -0.79 1.96 -10.54
N ASN A 168 -1.26 2.76 -9.58
CA ASN A 168 -2.53 2.51 -8.89
C ASN A 168 -3.76 2.71 -9.79
N ALA A 169 -3.78 3.73 -10.65
CA ALA A 169 -4.85 3.94 -11.62
C ALA A 169 -5.03 2.75 -12.56
N PHE A 170 -3.94 2.24 -13.16
CA PHE A 170 -4.02 1.07 -14.04
C PHE A 170 -4.48 -0.17 -13.31
N GLY A 171 -3.98 -0.39 -12.10
CA GLY A 171 -4.35 -1.59 -11.37
C GLY A 171 -5.79 -1.59 -10.91
N MET A 172 -6.28 -0.45 -10.43
CA MET A 172 -7.70 -0.29 -10.11
C MET A 172 -8.56 -0.40 -11.39
N PHE A 173 -8.17 0.26 -12.48
CA PHE A 173 -8.91 0.17 -13.75
C PHE A 173 -9.01 -1.29 -14.24
N GLY A 174 -7.94 -2.08 -14.12
CA GLY A 174 -7.94 -3.50 -14.46
C GLY A 174 -8.98 -4.31 -13.68
N VAL A 175 -9.11 -4.05 -12.37
CA VAL A 175 -10.12 -4.69 -11.50
C VAL A 175 -11.53 -4.44 -12.03
N PHE A 176 -11.86 -3.20 -12.41
CA PHE A 176 -13.19 -2.87 -12.91
C PHE A 176 -13.41 -3.29 -14.37
N LEU A 177 -12.34 -3.40 -15.15
CA LEU A 177 -12.41 -3.81 -16.56
C LEU A 177 -12.78 -5.30 -16.72
N VAL A 178 -12.25 -6.19 -15.87
CA VAL A 178 -12.46 -7.64 -16.00
C VAL A 178 -13.95 -8.04 -15.90
N PRO A 179 -14.72 -7.60 -14.89
CA PRO A 179 -16.15 -7.90 -14.82
C PRO A 179 -16.93 -7.39 -16.04
N VAL A 180 -16.55 -6.23 -16.60
CA VAL A 180 -17.20 -5.67 -17.79
C VAL A 180 -16.90 -6.53 -19.03
N ILE A 181 -15.67 -7.04 -19.18
CA ILE A 181 -15.30 -7.98 -20.23
C ILE A 181 -16.09 -9.29 -20.08
N LEU A 182 -16.19 -9.84 -18.87
CA LEU A 182 -16.95 -11.07 -18.60
C LEU A 182 -18.45 -10.87 -18.91
N LEU A 183 -19.00 -9.73 -18.49
CA LEU A 183 -20.38 -9.37 -18.77
C LEU A 183 -20.65 -9.33 -20.28
N ARG A 184 -19.71 -8.83 -21.08
CA ARG A 184 -19.79 -8.85 -22.56
C ARG A 184 -20.02 -10.25 -23.12
N PHE A 185 -19.32 -11.25 -22.61
CA PHE A 185 -19.46 -12.63 -23.07
C PHE A 185 -20.83 -13.23 -22.73
N ILE A 186 -21.47 -12.76 -21.65
CA ILE A 186 -22.79 -13.22 -21.20
C ILE A 186 -23.91 -12.56 -22.02
N ILE A 187 -23.87 -11.23 -22.18
CA ILE A 187 -24.98 -10.48 -22.80
C ILE A 187 -24.84 -10.33 -24.33
N GLY A 188 -23.69 -10.71 -24.88
CA GLY A 188 -23.38 -10.67 -26.31
C GLY A 188 -23.15 -9.26 -26.87
N ARG A 189 -22.77 -9.19 -28.15
CA ARG A 189 -22.32 -7.95 -28.83
C ARG A 189 -23.40 -6.86 -28.94
N LYS A 190 -24.68 -7.19 -28.72
CA LYS A 190 -25.80 -6.24 -28.79
C LYS A 190 -25.64 -5.06 -27.83
N PHE A 191 -24.94 -5.26 -26.71
CA PHE A 191 -24.75 -4.26 -25.66
C PHE A 191 -23.37 -3.59 -25.68
N ASP A 192 -22.55 -3.81 -26.72
CA ASP A 192 -21.18 -3.28 -26.79
C ASP A 192 -21.14 -1.75 -26.57
N LYS A 193 -22.13 -0.99 -27.06
CA LYS A 193 -22.22 0.47 -26.83
C LYS A 193 -22.35 0.84 -25.35
N HIS A 194 -23.16 0.10 -24.58
CA HIS A 194 -23.33 0.35 -23.15
C HIS A 194 -22.10 -0.08 -22.35
N LEU A 195 -21.45 -1.17 -22.76
CA LEU A 195 -20.21 -1.63 -22.13
C LEU A 195 -19.07 -0.64 -22.37
N HIS A 196 -18.88 -0.15 -23.59
CA HIS A 196 -17.88 0.90 -23.88
C HIS A 196 -18.13 2.17 -23.05
N PHE A 197 -19.40 2.55 -22.88
CA PHE A 197 -19.77 3.67 -22.03
C PHE A 197 -19.39 3.45 -20.56
N ILE A 198 -19.68 2.27 -20.00
CA ILE A 198 -19.28 1.88 -18.64
C ILE A 198 -17.74 1.91 -18.49
N VAL A 199 -17.00 1.38 -19.45
CA VAL A 199 -15.52 1.41 -19.44
C VAL A 199 -15.01 2.85 -19.47
N ALA A 200 -15.60 3.71 -20.31
CA ALA A 200 -15.20 5.11 -20.42
C ALA A 200 -15.45 5.88 -19.11
N ILE A 201 -16.60 5.69 -18.46
CA ILE A 201 -16.88 6.32 -17.15
C ILE A 201 -15.89 5.83 -16.09
N ASN A 202 -15.65 4.52 -16.01
CA ASN A 202 -14.66 3.94 -15.11
C ASN A 202 -13.28 4.57 -15.32
N PHE A 203 -12.85 4.64 -16.58
CA PHE A 203 -11.58 5.25 -16.94
C PHE A 203 -11.50 6.70 -16.49
N ILE A 204 -12.49 7.53 -16.84
CA ILE A 204 -12.54 8.95 -16.45
C ILE A 204 -12.49 9.10 -14.93
N ASN A 205 -13.29 8.34 -14.20
CA ASN A 205 -13.37 8.47 -12.74
C ASN A 205 -12.06 8.07 -12.05
N ILE A 206 -11.54 6.88 -12.37
CA ILE A 206 -10.33 6.33 -11.76
C ILE A 206 -9.12 7.21 -12.10
N PHE A 207 -8.89 7.49 -13.39
CA PHE A 207 -7.73 8.27 -13.80
C PHE A 207 -7.80 9.71 -13.31
N SER A 208 -8.98 10.33 -13.25
CA SER A 208 -9.09 11.68 -12.69
C SER A 208 -8.69 11.70 -11.22
N ASN A 209 -9.18 10.74 -10.41
CA ASN A 209 -8.85 10.65 -8.98
C ASN A 209 -7.35 10.48 -8.73
N PHE A 210 -6.66 9.65 -9.52
CA PHE A 210 -5.23 9.44 -9.34
C PHE A 210 -4.37 10.54 -9.96
N MET A 211 -4.72 11.04 -11.15
CA MET A 211 -3.89 12.03 -11.85
C MET A 211 -4.05 13.42 -11.25
N PHE A 212 -5.28 13.82 -10.95
CA PHE A 212 -5.60 15.12 -10.34
C PHE A 212 -5.77 15.01 -8.82
N TYR A 213 -5.15 14.01 -8.20
CA TYR A 213 -5.23 13.70 -6.77
C TYR A 213 -5.09 14.91 -5.83
N SER A 214 -4.23 15.87 -6.19
CA SER A 214 -3.94 17.07 -5.39
C SER A 214 -4.70 18.32 -5.87
N SER A 215 -5.47 18.22 -6.95
CA SER A 215 -6.10 19.37 -7.63
C SER A 215 -7.62 19.27 -7.70
N LEU A 216 -8.19 18.11 -7.37
CA LEU A 216 -9.63 17.91 -7.26
C LEU A 216 -10.21 18.64 -6.04
N PRO A 217 -11.49 19.05 -6.09
CA PRO A 217 -12.05 20.02 -5.14
C PRO A 217 -12.17 19.49 -3.70
N PHE A 218 -12.34 18.18 -3.52
CA PHE A 218 -12.43 17.59 -2.18
C PHE A 218 -11.09 17.03 -1.73
N LYS A 219 -10.86 17.05 -0.42
CA LYS A 219 -9.67 16.48 0.20
C LYS A 219 -9.56 14.96 -0.02
N TYR A 220 -10.70 14.26 0.01
CA TYR A 220 -10.75 12.80 -0.01
C TYR A 220 -11.08 12.26 -1.41
N PRO A 221 -10.31 11.29 -1.94
CA PRO A 221 -10.53 10.68 -3.26
C PRO A 221 -11.91 10.03 -3.44
N SER A 222 -12.48 9.44 -2.38
CA SER A 222 -13.84 8.88 -2.40
C SER A 222 -14.89 9.95 -2.70
N ASN A 223 -14.79 11.12 -2.06
CA ASN A 223 -15.68 12.25 -2.30
C ASN A 223 -15.46 12.86 -3.70
N ASN A 224 -14.21 12.93 -4.16
CA ASN A 224 -13.91 13.35 -5.53
C ASN A 224 -14.50 12.39 -6.57
N SER A 225 -14.50 11.08 -6.30
CA SER A 225 -15.18 10.10 -7.13
C SER A 225 -16.68 10.39 -7.21
N LEU A 226 -17.35 10.59 -6.07
CA LEU A 226 -18.77 11.01 -6.05
C LEU A 226 -19.03 12.29 -6.86
N PHE A 227 -18.16 13.29 -6.73
CA PHE A 227 -18.25 14.53 -7.50
C PHE A 227 -18.12 14.30 -9.01
N ILE A 228 -17.13 13.52 -9.45
CA ILE A 228 -16.99 13.15 -10.87
C ILE A 228 -18.24 12.40 -11.35
N GLY A 229 -18.79 11.50 -10.52
CA GLY A 229 -20.06 10.82 -10.81
C GLY A 229 -21.22 11.77 -11.02
N ALA A 230 -21.33 12.82 -10.21
CA ALA A 230 -22.36 13.85 -10.37
C ALA A 230 -22.20 14.60 -11.70
N LEU A 231 -20.97 14.94 -12.11
CA LEU A 231 -20.69 15.54 -13.41
C LEU A 231 -21.05 14.61 -14.58
N VAL A 232 -20.73 13.32 -14.46
CA VAL A 232 -21.12 12.29 -15.45
C VAL A 232 -22.65 12.18 -15.53
N GLN A 233 -23.35 12.17 -14.39
CA GLN A 233 -24.81 12.09 -14.36
C GLN A 233 -25.47 13.34 -14.97
N ALA A 234 -24.91 14.52 -14.73
CA ALA A 234 -25.36 15.75 -15.38
C ALA A 234 -25.18 15.67 -16.90
N ALA A 235 -24.03 15.19 -17.38
CA ALA A 235 -23.76 15.02 -18.80
C ALA A 235 -24.72 14.01 -19.46
N ILE A 236 -25.03 12.88 -18.80
CA ILE A 236 -26.03 11.91 -19.27
C ILE A 236 -27.40 12.58 -19.40
N THR A 237 -27.80 13.35 -18.39
CA THR A 237 -29.10 14.04 -18.36
C THR A 237 -29.21 15.05 -19.50
N VAL A 238 -28.20 15.90 -19.70
CA VAL A 238 -28.14 16.88 -20.79
C VAL A 238 -28.16 16.18 -22.16
N TYR A 239 -27.37 15.12 -22.33
CA TYR A 239 -27.32 14.37 -23.59
C TYR A 239 -28.68 13.79 -23.99
N HIS A 240 -29.40 13.19 -23.03
CA HIS A 240 -30.72 12.61 -23.29
C HIS A 240 -31.80 13.68 -23.46
N ALA A 241 -31.74 14.78 -22.72
CA ALA A 241 -32.68 15.90 -22.86
C ALA A 241 -32.52 16.61 -24.23
N ALA A 242 -31.30 16.72 -24.73
CA ALA A 242 -31.01 17.35 -26.02
C ALA A 242 -31.37 16.48 -27.24
N ARG A 243 -31.57 15.16 -27.06
CA ARG A 243 -31.98 14.25 -28.13
C ARG A 243 -33.48 13.99 -28.09
N GLY A 244 -34.22 14.60 -29.04
CA GLY A 244 -35.60 14.24 -29.32
C GLY A 244 -35.72 13.00 -30.21
N PRO A 245 -36.65 12.06 -29.96
CA PRO A 245 -37.51 11.95 -28.77
C PRO A 245 -36.77 11.40 -27.54
N PHE A 246 -37.17 11.85 -26.35
CA PHE A 246 -36.58 11.40 -25.08
C PHE A 246 -36.85 9.91 -24.84
N ARG A 247 -35.78 9.13 -24.71
CA ARG A 247 -35.87 7.67 -24.48
C ARG A 247 -35.67 7.35 -23.00
N LEU A 248 -36.75 7.35 -22.22
CA LEU A 248 -36.74 7.16 -20.76
C LEU A 248 -35.96 5.91 -20.32
N ILE A 249 -36.22 4.75 -20.95
CA ILE A 249 -35.54 3.50 -20.59
C ILE A 249 -34.03 3.61 -20.78
N SER A 250 -33.57 4.20 -21.89
CA SER A 250 -32.14 4.36 -22.15
C SER A 250 -31.49 5.31 -21.13
N PHE A 251 -32.19 6.38 -20.77
CA PHE A 251 -31.72 7.32 -19.75
C PHE A 251 -31.58 6.64 -18.38
N LEU A 252 -32.61 5.90 -17.95
CA LEU A 252 -32.60 5.19 -16.66
C LEU A 252 -31.49 4.14 -16.60
N VAL A 253 -31.30 3.36 -17.66
CA VAL A 253 -30.23 2.34 -17.74
C VAL A 253 -28.85 2.99 -17.65
N CYS A 254 -28.58 4.04 -18.44
CA CYS A 254 -27.30 4.74 -18.41
C CYS A 254 -27.04 5.40 -17.05
N SER A 255 -28.06 6.02 -16.45
CA SER A 255 -27.94 6.70 -15.16
C SER A 255 -27.68 5.70 -14.03
N LEU A 256 -28.42 4.60 -13.99
CA LEU A 256 -28.24 3.54 -13.00
C LEU A 256 -26.85 2.90 -13.12
N ALA A 257 -26.41 2.61 -14.35
CA ALA A 257 -25.08 2.06 -14.59
C ALA A 257 -23.97 3.02 -14.14
N ALA A 258 -24.10 4.31 -14.46
CA ALA A 258 -23.14 5.34 -14.03
C ALA A 258 -23.10 5.47 -12.51
N PHE A 259 -24.26 5.47 -11.85
CA PHE A 259 -24.35 5.53 -10.39
C PHE A 259 -23.68 4.32 -9.72
N ILE A 260 -24.00 3.10 -10.15
CA ILE A 260 -23.44 1.86 -9.58
C ILE A 260 -21.92 1.86 -9.72
N VAL A 261 -21.42 2.14 -10.94
CA VAL A 261 -19.98 2.20 -11.21
C VAL A 261 -19.30 3.24 -10.33
N ASN A 262 -19.86 4.45 -10.29
CA ASN A 262 -19.32 5.55 -9.51
C ASN A 262 -19.27 5.22 -8.01
N PHE A 263 -20.33 4.61 -7.47
CA PHE A 263 -20.40 4.21 -6.08
C PHE A 263 -19.34 3.14 -5.76
N LEU A 264 -19.18 2.12 -6.61
CA LEU A 264 -18.18 1.08 -6.41
C LEU A 264 -16.75 1.64 -6.47
N VAL A 265 -16.46 2.54 -7.41
CA VAL A 265 -15.16 3.26 -7.49
C VAL A 265 -14.94 4.11 -6.24
N SER A 266 -15.97 4.79 -5.73
CA SER A 266 -15.90 5.59 -4.50
C SER A 266 -15.60 4.74 -3.26
N VAL A 267 -16.18 3.54 -3.19
CA VAL A 267 -15.92 2.57 -2.12
C VAL A 267 -14.49 2.04 -2.17
N ASP A 268 -13.98 1.70 -3.35
CA ASP A 268 -12.60 1.23 -3.51
C ASP A 268 -11.56 2.34 -3.22
N MET A 269 -11.91 3.60 -3.53
CA MET A 269 -11.11 4.78 -3.14
C MET A 269 -10.90 4.95 -1.63
N LEU A 270 -11.68 4.28 -0.79
CA LEU A 270 -11.49 4.31 0.67
C LEU A 270 -10.21 3.60 1.13
N GLY A 271 -9.59 2.76 0.30
CA GLY A 271 -8.36 2.02 0.64
C GLY A 271 -7.26 2.05 -0.42
N SER A 272 -7.57 2.50 -1.63
CA SER A 272 -6.64 2.45 -2.77
C SER A 272 -5.56 3.54 -2.81
N THR A 273 -5.46 4.39 -1.77
CA THR A 273 -4.46 5.46 -1.66
C THR A 273 -3.67 5.35 -0.36
N PRO A 274 -2.36 5.67 -0.36
CA PRO A 274 -1.52 5.46 0.81
C PRO A 274 -1.76 6.45 1.96
N PHE A 275 -2.43 7.59 1.68
CA PHE A 275 -2.56 8.68 2.65
C PHE A 275 -3.91 8.76 3.33
N TYR A 276 -4.97 8.39 2.62
CA TYR A 276 -6.34 8.41 3.12
C TYR A 276 -6.87 7.00 3.01
N LYS A 277 -7.18 6.44 4.18
CA LYS A 277 -7.80 5.14 4.31
C LYS A 277 -8.98 5.30 5.27
N THR A 278 -10.08 4.56 5.09
CA THR A 278 -11.19 4.50 6.04
C THR A 278 -12.01 3.22 5.83
N THR A 279 -12.93 2.92 6.74
CA THR A 279 -13.89 1.82 6.59
C THR A 279 -15.13 2.30 5.84
N ILE A 280 -15.80 1.39 5.15
CA ILE A 280 -17.08 1.69 4.45
C ILE A 280 -18.11 2.22 5.45
N VAL A 281 -18.18 1.62 6.64
CA VAL A 281 -19.15 2.01 7.68
C VAL A 281 -18.90 3.44 8.16
N HIS A 282 -17.64 3.81 8.41
CA HIS A 282 -17.29 5.18 8.81
C HIS A 282 -17.66 6.17 7.71
N TRP A 283 -17.22 5.91 6.47
CA TRP A 283 -17.48 6.79 5.34
C TRP A 283 -18.96 6.98 5.06
N LEU A 284 -19.78 5.92 5.14
CA LEU A 284 -21.24 6.02 4.96
C LEU A 284 -21.91 6.85 6.07
N LYS A 285 -21.35 6.88 7.29
CA LYS A 285 -21.89 7.64 8.42
C LYS A 285 -21.47 9.11 8.40
N THR A 286 -20.21 9.40 8.07
CA THR A 286 -19.63 10.75 8.21
C THR A 286 -19.47 11.48 6.89
N GLY A 287 -19.43 10.76 5.77
CA GLY A 287 -19.07 11.31 4.47
C GLY A 287 -17.59 11.72 4.35
N ASP A 288 -16.71 11.28 5.26
CA ASP A 288 -15.28 11.58 5.23
C ASP A 288 -14.39 10.33 5.35
N ASN A 289 -13.11 10.50 5.01
CA ASN A 289 -12.08 9.47 5.22
C ASN A 289 -11.11 9.89 6.33
N LYS A 290 -11.62 10.62 7.32
CA LYS A 290 -10.77 11.14 8.38
C LYS A 290 -10.18 9.99 9.18
N SER A 291 -8.92 10.15 9.57
CA SER A 291 -8.29 9.17 10.41
C SER A 291 -8.94 9.07 11.79
N LEU A 292 -9.30 7.86 12.21
CA LEU A 292 -9.79 7.52 13.54
C LEU A 292 -8.66 7.47 14.58
N PHE A 293 -7.44 7.18 14.15
CA PHE A 293 -6.27 7.14 15.02
C PHE A 293 -5.48 8.44 14.98
N GLN A 294 -5.55 9.21 16.08
CA GLN A 294 -4.75 10.41 16.29
C GLN A 294 -3.70 10.14 17.38
N PRO A 295 -2.41 9.96 17.02
CA PRO A 295 -1.39 9.55 17.99
C PRO A 295 -1.17 10.61 19.06
N VAL A 296 -1.11 10.17 20.31
CA VAL A 296 -0.64 10.93 21.47
C VAL A 296 0.44 10.13 22.19
N ILE A 297 1.40 10.84 22.79
CA ILE A 297 2.51 10.23 23.51
C ILE A 297 2.18 10.28 24.99
N SER A 298 2.15 9.11 25.63
CA SER A 298 1.85 8.97 27.05
C SER A 298 2.99 9.56 27.89
N PRO A 299 2.70 10.52 28.79
CA PRO A 299 3.71 11.05 29.71
C PRO A 299 4.33 9.94 30.55
N GLY A 300 5.66 9.97 30.74
CA GLY A 300 6.37 9.00 31.57
C GLY A 300 6.67 7.63 30.94
N ALA A 301 5.94 7.21 29.91
CA ALA A 301 6.22 5.96 29.19
C ALA A 301 7.22 6.15 28.03
N CYS A 302 7.28 7.34 27.42
CA CYS A 302 8.16 7.60 26.29
C CYS A 302 9.62 7.83 26.74
N VAL A 303 10.53 7.02 26.20
CA VAL A 303 11.99 7.15 26.44
C VAL A 303 12.72 7.91 25.33
N ASN A 304 11.99 8.57 24.43
CA ASN A 304 12.54 9.34 23.31
C ASN A 304 13.48 8.56 22.37
N CYS A 305 13.25 7.25 22.16
CA CYS A 305 14.09 6.41 21.30
C CYS A 305 13.89 6.63 19.78
N MET A 306 13.00 7.53 19.37
CA MET A 306 12.70 7.89 17.97
C MET A 306 12.20 6.76 17.05
N LYS A 307 11.96 5.53 17.55
CA LYS A 307 11.47 4.41 16.73
C LYS A 307 10.17 4.71 15.99
N CYS A 308 9.25 5.44 16.62
CA CYS A 308 8.01 5.89 15.98
C CYS A 308 8.25 6.79 14.74
N ALA A 309 9.28 7.65 14.78
CA ALA A 309 9.68 8.50 13.66
C ALA A 309 10.44 7.73 12.57
N GLU A 310 11.13 6.64 12.92
CA GLU A 310 11.79 5.76 11.94
C GLU A 310 10.78 5.03 11.05
N VAL A 311 9.62 4.67 11.60
CA VAL A 311 8.64 3.80 10.91
C VAL A 311 7.40 4.53 10.41
N CYS A 312 7.24 5.82 10.72
CA CYS A 312 6.06 6.58 10.32
C CYS A 312 6.14 7.01 8.85
N PRO A 313 5.30 6.44 7.94
CA PRO A 313 5.37 6.74 6.51
C PRO A 313 4.88 8.16 6.15
N LYS A 314 4.19 8.84 7.06
CA LYS A 314 3.73 10.22 6.88
C LYS A 314 4.55 11.24 7.68
N GLY A 315 5.53 10.78 8.46
CA GLY A 315 6.39 11.65 9.28
C GLY A 315 5.62 12.47 10.31
N LEU A 316 4.67 11.86 11.03
CA LEU A 316 3.95 12.52 12.12
C LEU A 316 4.84 12.73 13.35
N PHE A 317 5.89 11.93 13.52
CA PHE A 317 6.77 12.03 14.68
C PHE A 317 8.06 12.74 14.31
N THR A 318 8.39 13.80 15.02
CA THR A 318 9.60 14.62 14.82
C THR A 318 10.40 14.73 16.11
N ALA A 319 11.67 15.11 15.99
CA ALA A 319 12.50 15.45 17.15
C ALA A 319 12.37 16.95 17.43
N ALA A 320 12.00 17.32 18.65
CA ALA A 320 12.14 18.68 19.16
C ALA A 320 13.62 19.02 19.44
N SER A 321 13.90 20.28 19.77
CA SER A 321 15.25 20.82 20.03
C SER A 321 16.03 20.10 21.13
N ALA A 322 15.37 19.39 22.04
CA ALA A 322 15.99 18.59 23.10
C ALA A 322 16.06 17.07 22.80
N GLY A 323 15.78 16.65 21.56
CA GLY A 323 15.68 15.23 21.19
C GLY A 323 14.39 14.54 21.67
N THR A 324 13.45 15.29 22.24
CA THR A 324 12.13 14.80 22.65
C THR A 324 11.27 14.50 21.43
N VAL A 325 10.59 13.34 21.44
CA VAL A 325 9.64 12.99 20.38
C VAL A 325 8.41 13.87 20.50
N THR A 326 8.00 14.49 19.39
CA THR A 326 6.77 15.28 19.27
C THR A 326 5.90 14.80 18.12
N VAL A 327 4.60 15.06 18.20
CA VAL A 327 3.63 14.73 17.14
C VAL A 327 3.26 16.00 16.37
N ASP A 328 3.47 15.99 15.06
CA ASP A 328 3.01 17.02 14.12
C ASP A 328 1.52 16.80 13.80
N TYR A 329 0.66 17.53 14.50
CA TYR A 329 -0.79 17.50 14.30
C TYR A 329 -1.26 18.20 13.01
N GLY A 330 -0.37 18.88 12.27
CA GLY A 330 -0.66 19.37 10.92
C GLY A 330 -0.77 18.24 9.89
N ARG A 331 -0.25 17.04 10.21
CA ARG A 331 -0.33 15.86 9.35
C ARG A 331 -1.36 14.87 9.86
N GLU A 332 -2.14 14.34 8.94
CA GLU A 332 -3.13 13.30 9.25
C GLU A 332 -2.49 11.90 9.25
N CYS A 333 -2.83 11.05 10.22
CA CYS A 333 -2.33 9.69 10.28
C CYS A 333 -2.91 8.82 9.14
N CYS A 334 -2.15 7.85 8.63
CA CYS A 334 -2.66 6.83 7.70
C CYS A 334 -3.18 5.57 8.40
N GLU A 335 -3.02 5.48 9.72
CA GLU A 335 -3.43 4.33 10.55
C GLU A 335 -2.80 3.00 10.18
N CYS A 336 -1.51 3.01 9.80
CA CYS A 336 -0.78 1.75 9.64
C CYS A 336 -0.38 1.13 10.99
N LEU A 337 -0.49 1.88 12.10
CA LEU A 337 -0.13 1.48 13.46
C LEU A 337 1.30 0.95 13.67
N ALA A 338 2.19 1.15 12.69
CA ALA A 338 3.60 0.78 12.81
C ALA A 338 4.27 1.43 14.04
N CYS A 339 3.95 2.69 14.34
CA CYS A 339 4.47 3.37 15.53
C CYS A 339 4.02 2.72 16.84
N VAL A 340 2.84 2.09 16.87
CA VAL A 340 2.32 1.36 18.04
C VAL A 340 3.06 0.04 18.16
N LYS A 341 3.10 -0.77 17.08
CA LYS A 341 3.78 -2.08 17.07
C LYS A 341 5.27 -1.97 17.44
N GLN A 342 5.94 -0.92 16.97
CA GLN A 342 7.38 -0.75 17.18
C GLN A 342 7.72 -0.01 18.49
N CYS A 343 6.74 0.38 19.30
CA CYS A 343 6.99 1.03 20.59
C CYS A 343 7.03 -0.02 21.72
N ALA A 344 8.24 -0.47 22.07
CA ALA A 344 8.44 -1.45 23.16
C ALA A 344 7.93 -0.99 24.53
N HIS A 345 7.84 0.33 24.76
CA HIS A 345 7.36 0.92 26.01
C HIS A 345 5.85 1.16 26.01
N GLY A 346 5.17 0.87 24.90
CA GLY A 346 3.74 1.16 24.75
C GLY A 346 3.41 2.61 25.03
N ALA A 347 4.20 3.57 24.53
CA ALA A 347 4.01 4.99 24.82
C ALA A 347 3.01 5.67 23.87
N ILE A 348 2.70 5.06 22.71
CA ILE A 348 1.80 5.64 21.72
C ILE A 348 0.35 5.20 22.02
N ARG A 349 -0.55 6.17 22.19
CA ARG A 349 -1.99 5.97 22.40
C ARG A 349 -2.79 6.73 21.34
N ASN A 350 -4.09 6.47 21.28
CA ASN A 350 -5.01 7.21 20.44
C ASN A 350 -5.76 8.28 21.24
N LYS A 351 -5.75 9.53 20.77
CA LYS A 351 -6.52 10.63 21.36
C LYS A 351 -8.03 10.34 21.35
N ASN A 352 -8.51 9.63 20.33
CA ASN A 352 -9.93 9.37 20.12
C ASN A 352 -10.42 8.11 20.87
N GLY A 353 -9.63 7.56 21.79
CA GLY A 353 -9.99 6.35 22.53
C GLY A 353 -9.75 5.08 21.72
N ARG A 354 -10.64 4.09 21.86
CA ARG A 354 -10.46 2.75 21.27
C ARG A 354 -10.79 2.69 19.76
N ASP A 355 -11.28 3.78 19.17
CA ASP A 355 -11.69 3.77 17.77
C ASP A 355 -10.48 3.85 16.84
N PHE A 356 -10.23 2.78 16.09
CA PHE A 356 -9.27 2.73 14.98
C PHE A 356 -9.81 1.79 13.89
N LYS A 357 -9.15 1.73 12.73
CA LYS A 357 -9.51 0.75 11.69
C LYS A 357 -9.21 -0.68 12.14
N ASP A 358 -10.26 -1.48 12.26
CA ASP A 358 -10.20 -2.91 12.57
C ASP A 358 -9.74 -3.80 11.39
N ASP A 359 -8.81 -3.29 10.56
CA ASP A 359 -8.26 -4.04 9.43
C ASP A 359 -6.76 -4.33 9.56
N ILE A 360 -6.13 -3.85 10.64
CA ILE A 360 -4.76 -4.19 11.03
C ILE A 360 -4.82 -5.40 11.97
N LYS A 361 -4.50 -6.59 11.45
CA LYS A 361 -4.55 -7.86 12.21
C LYS A 361 -3.21 -8.24 12.84
N SER A 362 -2.17 -7.45 12.59
CA SER A 362 -0.80 -7.74 12.97
C SER A 362 -0.41 -7.31 14.38
N ILE A 363 -1.32 -6.68 15.13
CA ILE A 363 -1.08 -6.20 16.49
C ILE A 363 -2.03 -6.96 17.44
N GLU A 364 -1.49 -7.93 18.15
CA GLU A 364 -2.23 -8.67 19.17
C GLU A 364 -2.59 -7.76 20.35
N ASN A 365 -3.76 -7.99 20.96
CA ASN A 365 -4.24 -7.24 22.13
C ASN A 365 -4.27 -5.71 21.93
N ILE A 366 -4.48 -5.26 20.70
CA ILE A 366 -4.53 -3.83 20.37
C ILE A 366 -5.50 -3.05 21.27
N ASP A 367 -6.64 -3.63 21.62
CA ASP A 367 -7.61 -3.00 22.50
C ASP A 367 -7.02 -2.67 23.88
N ARG A 368 -6.18 -3.55 24.43
CA ARG A 368 -5.45 -3.31 25.69
C ARG A 368 -4.36 -2.26 25.52
N ILE A 369 -3.69 -2.23 24.37
CA ILE A 369 -2.67 -1.21 24.07
C ILE A 369 -3.30 0.19 23.94
N MET A 370 -4.57 0.25 23.54
CA MET A 370 -5.34 1.49 23.36
C MET A 370 -6.10 1.91 24.62
N GLU A 371 -6.11 1.11 25.68
CA GLU A 371 -6.64 1.54 26.98
C GLU A 371 -5.72 2.62 27.58
N ILE A 372 -6.35 3.72 28.03
CA ILE A 372 -5.67 4.90 28.61
C ILE A 372 -5.24 4.58 30.04
#